data_AF-A0A941W069-F1
#
_entry.id   AF-A0A941W069-F1
#
_cell.length_a   1.000
_cell.length_b   1.000
_cell.length_c   1.000
_cell.angle_alpha   90.00
_cell.angle_beta   90.00
_cell.angle_gamma   90.00
#
_symmetry.space_group_name_H-M   'P 1'
#
loop_
_entity.id
_entity.type
_entity.pdbx_description
1 polymer ?
#
loop_
_entity_poly.entity_id
_entity_poly.type
_entity_poly.pdbx_seq_one_letter_code
_entity_poly.pdbx_strand_id
1 'polypeptide(L)'
;MDIDQEEYIKLFKTIKKRIELLEANDPDNENLDELKLILSDNLSNDGKIHNRSSLMNKKFHLFYLNYKDSMHKYETGHLYN
;
A
#
# COMPACT_ATOMS: atom_id res chain seq x y z
N MET A 1 -12.72 -6.94 -11.49
CA MET A 1 -11.53 -7.76 -11.19
C MET A 1 -11.52 -7.86 -9.68
N ASP A 2 -12.03 -8.96 -9.13
CA ASP A 2 -12.09 -9.16 -7.68
C ASP A 2 -10.67 -9.43 -7.18
N ILE A 3 -10.07 -8.40 -6.60
CA ILE A 3 -8.74 -8.49 -5.98
C ILE A 3 -8.90 -9.28 -4.67
N ASP A 4 -7.98 -10.21 -4.43
CA ASP A 4 -7.97 -11.06 -3.25
C ASP A 4 -7.83 -10.21 -1.97
N GLN A 5 -8.68 -10.47 -0.98
CA GLN A 5 -8.63 -9.75 0.29
C GLN A 5 -7.27 -9.89 0.99
N GLU A 6 -6.58 -11.02 0.82
CA GLU A 6 -5.24 -11.24 1.37
C GLU A 6 -4.19 -10.35 0.72
N GLU A 7 -4.27 -10.10 -0.60
CA GLU A 7 -3.34 -9.20 -1.30
C GLU A 7 -3.44 -7.78 -0.75
N TYR A 8 -4.67 -7.30 -0.49
CA TYR A 8 -4.87 -6.00 0.13
C TYR A 8 -4.29 -5.93 1.54
N ILE A 9 -4.50 -6.96 2.36
CA ILE A 9 -3.94 -7.01 3.71
C ILE A 9 -2.41 -7.01 3.66
N LYS A 10 -1.79 -7.74 2.73
CA LYS A 10 -0.33 -7.72 2.53
C LYS A 10 0.15 -6.32 2.13
N LEU A 11 -0.54 -5.66 1.20
CA LEU A 11 -0.20 -4.30 0.79
C LEU A 11 -0.26 -3.32 1.95
N PHE A 12 -1.34 -3.32 2.74
CA PHE A 12 -1.48 -2.43 3.90
C PHE A 12 -0.40 -2.68 4.96
N LYS A 13 0.01 -3.94 5.18
CA LYS A 13 1.14 -4.27 6.06
C LYS A 13 2.45 -3.69 5.52
N THR A 14 2.69 -3.78 4.22
CA THR A 14 3.87 -3.19 3.57
C THR A 14 3.89 -1.66 3.69
N ILE A 15 2.75 -1.02 3.45
CA ILE A 15 2.59 0.44 3.60
C ILE A 15 2.88 0.86 5.04
N LYS A 16 2.30 0.18 6.03
CA LYS A 16 2.54 0.46 7.45
C LYS A 16 4.03 0.39 7.80
N LYS A 17 4.72 -0.68 7.41
CA LYS A 17 6.17 -0.83 7.63
C LYS A 17 6.97 0.29 6.96
N ARG A 18 6.55 0.73 5.77
CA ARG A 18 7.22 1.81 5.04
C ARG A 18 7.02 3.17 5.71
N ILE A 19 5.83 3.44 6.25
CA ILE A 19 5.60 4.63 7.09
C ILE A 19 6.51 4.60 8.31
N GLU A 20 6.54 3.49 9.06
CA GLU A 20 7.40 3.35 10.26
C GLU A 20 8.89 3.58 9.92
N LEU A 21 9.35 3.06 8.77
CA LEU A 21 10.72 3.26 8.31
C LEU A 21 11.00 4.73 7.93
N LEU A 22 10.07 5.38 7.23
CA LEU A 22 10.21 6.78 6.83
C LEU A 22 10.15 7.70 8.06
N GLU A 23 9.23 7.49 8.99
CA GLU A 23 9.17 8.29 10.23
C GLU A 23 10.47 8.21 11.04
N ALA A 24 11.18 7.08 10.98
CA ALA A 24 12.44 6.89 11.69
C ALA A 24 13.67 7.46 10.97
N ASN A 25 13.69 7.49 9.63
CA ASN A 25 14.89 7.80 8.85
C ASN A 25 14.77 9.06 7.97
N ASP A 26 13.55 9.39 7.53
CA ASP A 26 13.24 10.48 6.60
C ASP A 26 11.81 11.01 6.85
N PRO A 27 11.59 11.69 8.00
CA PRO A 27 10.25 12.12 8.41
C PRO A 27 9.64 13.21 7.52
N ASP A 28 10.48 13.92 6.75
CA ASP A 28 10.06 14.96 5.80
C ASP A 28 9.76 14.40 4.40
N ASN A 29 9.71 13.07 4.24
CA ASN A 29 9.42 12.45 2.96
C ASN A 29 8.04 12.88 2.44
N GLU A 30 8.01 13.44 1.23
CA GLU A 30 6.78 13.94 0.59
C GLU A 30 5.68 12.86 0.43
N ASN A 31 6.05 11.59 0.41
CA ASN A 31 5.10 10.48 0.26
C ASN A 31 4.50 10.01 1.59
N LEU A 32 5.02 10.50 2.73
CA LEU A 32 4.60 10.05 4.06
C LEU A 32 3.10 10.31 4.29
N ASP A 33 2.63 11.52 3.96
CA ASP A 33 1.23 11.91 4.11
C ASP A 33 0.30 11.12 3.19
N GLU A 34 0.74 10.83 1.96
CA GLU A 34 -0.05 10.02 1.03
C GLU A 34 -0.16 8.56 1.50
N LEU A 35 0.92 7.97 2.02
CA LEU A 35 0.90 6.62 2.58
C LEU A 35 0.01 6.54 3.83
N LYS A 36 0.06 7.55 4.70
CA LYS A 36 -0.82 7.66 5.87
C LYS A 36 -2.28 7.76 5.46
N LEU A 37 -2.60 8.56 4.45
CA LEU A 37 -3.95 8.71 3.92
C LEU A 37 -4.48 7.42 3.28
N ILE A 38 -3.64 6.70 2.53
CA ILE A 38 -3.99 5.39 1.97
C ILE A 38 -4.33 4.38 3.09
N LEU A 39 -3.56 4.42 4.17
CA LEU A 39 -3.74 3.51 5.29
C LEU A 39 -4.94 3.90 6.19
N SER A 40 -5.24 5.19 6.35
CA SER A 40 -6.26 5.68 7.30
C SER A 40 -7.66 5.15 7.03
N ASP A 41 -8.03 4.97 5.76
CA ASP A 41 -9.35 4.45 5.38
C ASP A 41 -9.52 2.96 5.74
N ASN A 42 -8.40 2.25 5.96
CA ASN A 42 -8.34 0.80 6.17
C ASN A 42 -7.70 0.41 7.52
N LEU A 43 -7.35 1.39 8.36
CA LEU A 43 -6.78 1.19 9.69
C LEU A 43 -7.82 1.58 10.74
N SER A 44 -8.12 0.69 11.66
CA SER A 44 -8.96 1.00 12.81
C SER A 44 -8.16 1.74 13.89
N ASN A 45 -8.88 2.37 14.82
CA ASN A 45 -8.29 3.06 15.97
C ASN A 45 -7.47 2.12 16.89
N ASP A 46 -7.74 0.80 16.87
CA ASP A 46 -6.94 -0.21 17.58
C ASP A 46 -5.73 -0.72 16.77
N GLY A 47 -5.44 -0.09 15.61
CA GLY A 47 -4.29 -0.40 14.77
C GLY A 47 -4.43 -1.66 13.93
N LYS A 48 -5.64 -2.24 13.84
CA LYS A 48 -5.93 -3.39 12.97
C LYS A 48 -6.22 -2.93 11.55
N ILE A 49 -5.74 -3.71 10.60
CA ILE A 49 -6.00 -3.48 9.19
C ILE A 49 -7.34 -4.17 8.85
N HIS A 50 -8.30 -3.39 8.39
CA HIS A 50 -9.58 -3.86 7.87
C HIS A 50 -9.59 -3.65 6.36
N ASN A 51 -9.86 -4.71 5.60
CA ASN A 51 -10.11 -4.56 4.17
C ASN A 51 -11.53 -4.03 3.97
N ARG A 52 -11.67 -2.70 3.88
CA ARG A 52 -12.92 -2.03 3.54
C ARG A 52 -12.86 -1.59 2.09
N SER A 53 -12.89 -2.55 1.18
CA SER A 53 -12.80 -2.30 -0.26
C SER A 53 -13.79 -1.25 -0.78
N SER A 54 -14.96 -1.14 -0.16
CA SER A 54 -15.96 -0.10 -0.46
C SER A 54 -15.55 1.33 -0.10
N LEU A 55 -14.60 1.50 0.83
CA LEU A 55 -14.07 2.79 1.26
C LEU A 55 -12.76 3.16 0.56
N MET A 56 -12.23 2.29 -0.31
CA MET A 56 -11.04 2.58 -1.08
C MET A 56 -11.32 3.70 -2.08
N ASN A 57 -10.69 4.85 -1.87
CA ASN A 57 -10.81 5.96 -2.79
C ASN A 57 -10.16 5.64 -4.17
N LYS A 58 -10.51 6.42 -5.21
CA LYS A 58 -9.94 6.22 -6.57
C LYS A 58 -8.42 6.28 -6.62
N LYS A 59 -7.78 7.09 -5.75
CA LYS A 59 -6.31 7.18 -5.69
C LYS A 59 -5.71 5.87 -5.19
N PHE A 60 -6.37 5.18 -4.26
CA PHE A 60 -5.93 3.86 -3.82
C PHE A 60 -5.95 2.83 -4.94
N HIS A 61 -6.99 2.82 -5.78
CA HIS A 61 -7.04 1.95 -6.95
C HIS A 61 -5.89 2.24 -7.93
N LEU A 62 -5.59 3.52 -8.19
CA LEU A 62 -4.47 3.91 -9.05
C LEU A 62 -3.12 3.52 -8.43
N PHE A 63 -2.95 3.74 -7.13
CA PHE A 63 -1.77 3.32 -6.37
C PHE A 63 -1.58 1.80 -6.43
N TYR A 64 -2.66 1.03 -6.23
CA TYR A 64 -2.64 -0.42 -6.30
C TYR A 64 -2.22 -0.93 -7.68
N LEU A 65 -2.79 -0.37 -8.74
CA LEU A 65 -2.42 -0.74 -10.11
C LEU A 65 -0.94 -0.46 -10.38
N ASN A 66 -0.44 0.71 -9.96
CA ASN A 66 0.98 1.04 -10.08
C ASN A 66 1.87 0.08 -9.26
N TYR A 67 1.48 -0.23 -8.03
CA TYR A 67 2.20 -1.20 -7.20
C TYR A 67 2.25 -2.58 -7.85
N LYS A 68 1.12 -3.06 -8.38
CA LYS A 68 1.03 -4.35 -9.06
C LYS A 68 1.89 -4.37 -10.32
N ASP A 69 1.87 -3.30 -11.12
CA ASP A 69 2.74 -3.15 -12.28
C ASP A 69 4.21 -3.13 -11.89
N SER A 70 4.58 -2.44 -10.80
CA SER A 70 5.94 -2.42 -10.27
C SER A 70 6.39 -3.78 -9.76
N MET A 71 5.55 -4.49 -8.99
CA MET A 71 5.85 -5.85 -8.51
C MET A 71 5.93 -6.83 -9.67
N HIS A 72 5.02 -6.75 -10.64
CA HIS A 72 5.05 -7.59 -11.82
C HIS A 72 6.32 -7.34 -12.63
N LYS A 73 6.76 -6.08 -12.81
CA LYS A 73 8.04 -5.74 -13.43
C LYS A 73 9.24 -6.23 -12.62
N TYR A 74 9.18 -6.25 -11.30
CA TYR A 74 10.24 -6.80 -10.45
C TYR A 74 10.34 -8.33 -10.60
N GLU A 75 9.19 -9.01 -10.60
CA GLU A 75 9.12 -10.47 -10.76
C GLU A 75 9.49 -10.93 -12.18
N THR A 76 9.07 -10.19 -13.21
CA THR A 76 9.30 -10.54 -14.62
C THR A 76 10.56 -9.91 -15.21
N GLY A 77 11.05 -8.80 -14.65
CA GLY A 77 12.28 -8.13 -15.06
C GLY A 77 13.54 -8.94 -14.78
N HIS A 78 13.46 -9.96 -13.91
CA HIS A 78 14.51 -10.95 -13.74
C HIS A 78 14.49 -12.08 -14.78
N LEU A 79 13.46 -12.16 -15.64
CA LEU A 79 13.32 -13.21 -16.67
C LEU A 79 13.85 -12.81 -18.05
N TYR A 80 14.33 -11.57 -18.22
CA TYR A 80 15.00 -11.13 -19.44
C TYR A 80 16.43 -10.68 -19.14
N ASN A 81 17.30 -11.67 -18.96
CA ASN A 81 18.74 -11.56 -19.19
C ASN A 81 19.12 -12.56 -20.29
#